data_AF-A0AAV8X8A5-F1
#
_entry.id   AF-A0AAV8X8A5-F1
#
_cell.length_a   1.000
_cell.length_b   1.000
_cell.length_c   1.000
_cell.angle_alpha   90.00
_cell.angle_beta   90.00
_cell.angle_gamma   90.00
#
_symmetry.space_group_name_H-M   'P 1'
#
loop_
_entity.id
_entity.type
_entity.pdbx_description
1 polymer ?
#
loop_
_entity_poly.entity_id
_entity_poly.type
_entity_poly.pdbx_seq_one_letter_code
_entity_poly.pdbx_strand_id
1 'polypeptide(L)'
;MAPRRTSKILKTFNKVDYKALILNDVLCPICRSILIEPVSLPCSHGFCSSCFDGTMENANLVCPLCRIRIGSWLRKAKKEAKLVNEELWNAIKDKFPQQVKNKLNGIDEDFEEEPEIIVSYPGEIRKEYQIQKQKEDEEFRKKCEADIRASEELIRKIKEEEDFEKAVLEEKLKLDEQVAKKIGRGICVDQPINF
;
A
#
# COMPACT_ATOMS: atom_id res chain seq x y z
N MET A 1 -27.13 -17.92 -12.84
CA MET A 1 -27.22 -16.49 -13.23
C MET A 1 -26.11 -15.74 -12.50
N ALA A 2 -25.09 -15.27 -13.21
CA ALA A 2 -23.95 -14.59 -12.60
C ALA A 2 -24.33 -13.14 -12.19
N PRO A 3 -23.95 -12.67 -10.99
CA PRO A 3 -24.34 -11.36 -10.50
C PRO A 3 -23.67 -10.23 -11.30
N ARG A 4 -24.44 -9.17 -11.58
CA ARG A 4 -23.95 -7.95 -12.25
C ARG A 4 -22.88 -7.29 -11.39
N ARG A 5 -21.65 -7.27 -11.88
CA ARG A 5 -20.53 -6.51 -11.30
C ARG A 5 -20.87 -5.02 -11.37
N THR A 6 -21.49 -4.48 -10.33
CA THR A 6 -21.70 -3.03 -10.21
C THR A 6 -20.36 -2.40 -9.85
N SER A 7 -19.63 -1.97 -10.87
CA SER A 7 -18.41 -1.17 -10.70
C SER A 7 -18.80 0.13 -10.00
N LYS A 8 -18.46 0.25 -8.71
CA LYS A 8 -18.50 1.53 -7.99
C LYS A 8 -17.55 2.48 -8.72
N ILE A 9 -18.13 3.40 -9.48
CA ILE A 9 -17.40 4.49 -10.14
C ILE A 9 -16.89 5.40 -9.01
N LEU A 10 -15.60 5.32 -8.72
CA LEU A 10 -14.90 6.29 -7.89
C LEU A 10 -14.93 7.64 -8.65
N LYS A 11 -15.92 8.47 -8.32
CA LYS A 11 -16.02 9.85 -8.79
C LYS A 11 -15.13 10.73 -7.90
N THR A 12 -13.85 10.76 -8.18
CA THR A 12 -12.98 11.88 -7.77
C THR A 12 -12.62 12.62 -9.06
N PHE A 13 -13.44 13.61 -9.41
CA PHE A 13 -13.12 14.56 -10.47
C PHE A 13 -12.02 15.48 -9.95
N ASN A 14 -10.77 15.04 -10.06
CA ASN A 14 -9.64 15.94 -9.90
C ASN A 14 -9.69 16.95 -11.05
N LYS A 15 -9.78 18.24 -10.69
CA LYS A 15 -9.65 19.36 -11.62
C LYS A 15 -8.24 19.28 -12.21
N VAL A 16 -8.14 18.96 -13.49
CA VAL A 16 -6.85 18.79 -14.18
C VAL A 16 -6.21 20.17 -14.30
N ASP A 17 -4.98 20.32 -13.79
CA ASP A 17 -4.20 21.55 -13.96
C ASP A 17 -3.53 21.55 -15.33
N TYR A 18 -4.11 22.29 -16.26
CA TYR A 18 -3.60 22.41 -17.62
C TYR A 18 -2.34 23.29 -17.76
N LYS A 19 -1.76 23.80 -16.65
CA LYS A 19 -0.50 24.54 -16.70
C LYS A 19 0.75 23.66 -16.65
N ALA A 20 0.64 22.39 -16.23
CA ALA A 20 1.79 21.51 -16.02
C ALA A 20 1.88 20.31 -17.00
N LEU A 21 1.13 20.31 -18.12
CA LEU A 21 1.22 19.18 -19.07
C LEU A 21 2.62 19.02 -19.66
N ILE A 22 3.07 17.76 -19.69
CA ILE A 22 4.19 17.27 -20.48
C ILE A 22 3.68 16.67 -21.79
N LEU A 23 4.57 16.52 -22.79
CA LEU A 23 4.18 16.01 -24.12
C LEU A 23 3.51 14.63 -24.03
N ASN A 24 4.04 13.73 -23.18
CA ASN A 24 3.53 12.38 -22.98
C ASN A 24 2.08 12.34 -22.44
N ASP A 25 1.62 13.37 -21.72
CA ASP A 25 0.24 13.44 -21.21
C ASP A 25 -0.79 13.73 -22.31
N VAL A 26 -0.33 14.25 -23.46
CA VAL A 26 -1.19 14.69 -24.56
C VAL A 26 -1.00 13.85 -25.82
N LEU A 27 -0.41 12.67 -25.71
CA LEU A 27 -0.31 11.72 -26.80
C LEU A 27 -1.56 10.85 -26.90
N CYS A 28 -2.03 10.64 -28.12
CA CYS A 28 -3.12 9.71 -28.37
C CYS A 28 -2.59 8.27 -28.32
N PRO A 29 -3.19 7.37 -27.51
CA PRO A 29 -2.74 5.98 -27.39
C PRO A 29 -3.04 5.13 -28.65
N ILE A 30 -3.87 5.62 -29.57
CA ILE A 30 -4.22 4.91 -30.81
C ILE A 30 -3.22 5.21 -31.92
N CYS A 31 -3.00 6.50 -32.21
CA CYS A 31 -2.09 6.92 -33.29
C CYS A 31 -0.70 7.33 -32.79
N ARG A 32 -0.42 7.19 -31.48
CA ARG A 32 0.86 7.52 -30.82
C ARG A 32 1.40 8.93 -31.07
N SER A 33 0.52 9.87 -31.41
CA SER A 33 0.88 11.25 -31.77
C SER A 33 -0.03 12.23 -31.03
N ILE A 34 0.34 13.51 -30.99
CA ILE A 34 -0.36 14.53 -30.18
C ILE A 34 -1.87 14.57 -30.43
N LEU A 35 -2.66 14.72 -29.38
CA LEU A 35 -4.13 14.73 -29.49
C LEU A 35 -4.61 15.90 -30.37
N ILE A 36 -5.36 15.60 -31.44
CA ILE A 36 -6.08 16.60 -32.25
C ILE A 36 -7.56 16.50 -31.91
N GLU A 37 -8.15 17.63 -31.51
CA GLU A 37 -9.53 17.70 -31.05
C GLU A 37 -9.84 16.61 -30.01
N PRO A 38 -9.17 16.65 -28.84
CA PRO A 38 -9.20 15.59 -27.85
C PRO A 38 -10.63 15.29 -27.35
N VAL A 39 -11.05 14.04 -27.46
CA VAL A 39 -12.30 13.52 -26.90
C VAL A 39 -12.00 12.87 -25.55
N SER A 40 -12.46 13.49 -24.46
CA SER A 40 -12.29 12.96 -23.10
C SER A 40 -13.48 12.09 -22.70
N LEU A 41 -13.21 10.80 -22.50
CA LEU A 41 -14.22 9.85 -22.05
C LEU A 41 -14.54 10.00 -20.56
N PRO A 42 -15.73 9.54 -20.10
CA PRO A 42 -16.09 9.56 -18.68
C PRO A 42 -15.19 8.67 -17.80
N CYS A 43 -14.40 7.80 -18.41
CA CYS A 43 -13.37 6.99 -17.75
C CYS A 43 -11.98 7.66 -17.73
N SER A 44 -11.91 8.98 -17.94
CA SER A 44 -10.70 9.81 -17.96
C SER A 44 -9.65 9.46 -19.02
N HIS A 45 -9.99 8.67 -20.05
CA HIS A 45 -9.11 8.40 -21.19
C HIS A 45 -9.41 9.38 -22.34
N GLY A 46 -8.37 9.88 -23.00
CA GLY A 46 -8.44 10.82 -24.11
C GLY A 46 -7.98 10.23 -25.45
N PHE A 47 -8.65 10.61 -26.54
CA PHE A 47 -8.30 10.18 -27.91
C PHE A 47 -8.46 11.34 -28.89
N CYS A 48 -7.83 11.28 -30.06
CA CYS A 48 -8.14 12.23 -31.14
C CYS A 48 -9.58 12.01 -31.61
N SER A 49 -10.25 13.07 -32.08
CA SER A 49 -11.59 12.98 -32.66
C SER A 49 -11.68 11.91 -33.76
N SER A 50 -10.75 11.91 -34.71
CA SER A 50 -10.66 10.92 -35.79
C SER A 50 -10.45 9.48 -35.29
N CYS A 51 -9.53 9.28 -34.35
CA CYS A 51 -9.26 7.96 -33.75
C CYS A 51 -10.46 7.45 -32.94
N PHE A 52 -11.18 8.36 -32.29
CA PHE A 52 -12.39 8.04 -31.54
C PHE A 52 -13.50 7.56 -32.48
N ASP A 53 -13.78 8.29 -33.56
CA ASP A 53 -14.83 7.93 -34.52
C ASP A 53 -14.55 6.57 -35.19
N GLY A 54 -13.32 6.34 -35.67
CA GLY A 54 -12.94 5.05 -36.26
C GLY A 54 -13.04 3.89 -35.27
N THR A 55 -12.82 4.14 -33.98
CA THR A 55 -13.01 3.11 -32.94
C THR A 55 -14.49 2.89 -32.63
N MET A 56 -15.33 3.93 -32.64
CA MET A 56 -16.76 3.79 -32.34
C MET A 56 -17.55 3.07 -33.43
N GLU A 57 -17.08 3.12 -34.68
CA GLU A 57 -17.66 2.35 -35.79
C GLU A 57 -17.39 0.85 -35.66
N ASN A 58 -16.22 0.47 -35.12
CA ASN A 58 -15.73 -0.92 -35.12
C ASN A 58 -15.76 -1.61 -33.74
N ALA A 59 -15.74 -0.84 -32.65
CA ALA A 59 -15.79 -1.34 -31.29
C ALA A 59 -17.19 -1.09 -30.70
N ASN A 60 -17.70 -2.05 -29.92
CA ASN A 60 -19.04 -2.10 -29.30
C ASN A 60 -19.37 -0.95 -28.30
N LEU A 61 -19.11 0.31 -28.65
CA LEU A 61 -19.25 1.52 -27.83
C LEU A 61 -18.55 1.39 -26.48
N VAL A 62 -17.29 0.93 -26.51
CA VAL A 62 -16.42 0.73 -25.34
C VAL A 62 -15.13 1.54 -25.48
N CYS A 63 -14.56 1.96 -24.35
CA CYS A 63 -13.23 2.58 -24.32
C CYS A 63 -12.15 1.56 -24.76
N PRO A 64 -11.23 1.91 -25.68
CA PRO A 64 -10.14 1.02 -26.11
C PRO A 64 -9.19 0.61 -24.99
N LEU A 65 -8.97 1.49 -24.00
CA LEU A 65 -8.00 1.28 -22.92
C LEU A 65 -8.56 0.46 -21.76
N CYS A 66 -9.72 0.85 -21.22
CA CYS A 66 -10.29 0.20 -20.02
C CYS A 66 -11.55 -0.63 -20.28
N ARG A 67 -12.01 -0.70 -21.53
CA ARG A 67 -13.20 -1.47 -21.96
C ARG A 67 -14.50 -1.09 -21.26
N ILE A 68 -14.56 0.10 -20.62
CA ILE A 68 -15.78 0.64 -20.04
C ILE A 68 -16.75 1.04 -21.16
N ARG A 69 -18.03 0.67 -21.04
CA ARG A 69 -19.07 1.03 -21.99
C ARG A 69 -19.41 2.50 -21.92
N ILE A 70 -19.37 3.19 -23.05
CA ILE A 70 -19.58 4.64 -23.17
C ILE A 70 -20.81 5.03 -24.00
N GLY A 71 -21.59 4.06 -24.50
CA GLY A 71 -22.71 4.34 -25.42
C GLY A 71 -23.77 5.32 -24.89
N SER A 72 -24.12 5.27 -23.59
CA SER A 72 -25.06 6.24 -23.00
C SER A 72 -24.48 7.65 -22.93
N TRP A 73 -23.18 7.76 -22.61
CA TRP A 73 -22.47 9.03 -22.62
C TRP A 73 -22.36 9.59 -24.04
N LEU A 74 -22.02 8.76 -25.02
CA LEU A 74 -21.86 9.18 -26.42
C LEU A 74 -23.15 9.77 -27.00
N ARG A 75 -24.31 9.14 -26.76
CA ARG A 75 -25.60 9.68 -27.20
C ARG A 75 -25.87 11.06 -26.61
N LYS A 76 -25.54 11.26 -25.33
CA LYS A 76 -25.69 12.56 -24.65
C LYS A 76 -24.72 13.59 -25.23
N ALA A 77 -23.44 13.24 -25.35
CA ALA A 77 -22.41 14.12 -25.88
C ALA A 77 -22.68 14.55 -27.33
N LYS A 78 -23.18 13.64 -28.19
CA LYS A 78 -23.61 13.97 -29.56
C LYS A 78 -24.82 14.93 -29.57
N LYS A 79 -25.80 14.74 -28.68
CA LYS A 79 -26.95 15.65 -28.57
C LYS A 79 -26.56 17.05 -28.10
N GLU A 80 -25.58 17.13 -27.20
CA GLU A 80 -25.07 18.39 -26.64
C GLU A 80 -23.97 19.03 -27.51
N ALA A 81 -23.58 18.39 -28.63
CA ALA A 81 -22.46 18.78 -29.48
C ALA A 81 -21.14 19.03 -28.73
N LYS A 82 -20.94 18.37 -27.57
CA LYS A 82 -19.80 18.57 -26.66
C LYS A 82 -18.92 17.32 -26.58
N LEU A 83 -18.50 16.82 -27.74
CA LEU A 83 -17.65 15.63 -27.82
C LEU A 83 -16.18 15.98 -27.56
N VAL A 84 -15.72 17.11 -28.09
CA VAL A 84 -14.36 17.61 -27.94
C VAL A 84 -14.21 18.34 -26.61
N ASN A 85 -13.14 18.03 -25.88
CA ASN A 85 -12.72 18.77 -24.70
C ASN A 85 -11.98 20.04 -25.13
N GLU A 86 -12.71 21.14 -25.25
CA GLU A 86 -12.17 22.43 -25.69
C GLU A 86 -11.10 22.99 -24.74
N GLU A 87 -11.24 22.78 -23.43
CA GLU A 87 -10.26 23.25 -22.43
C GLU A 87 -8.91 22.58 -22.65
N LEU A 88 -8.90 21.25 -22.79
CA LEU A 88 -7.70 20.48 -23.11
C LEU A 88 -7.17 20.84 -24.50
N TRP A 89 -8.05 21.05 -25.48
CA TRP A 89 -7.62 21.42 -26.83
C TRP A 89 -6.92 22.76 -26.88
N ASN A 90 -7.44 23.76 -26.17
CA ASN A 90 -6.82 25.08 -26.08
C ASN A 90 -5.47 25.01 -25.36
N ALA A 91 -5.36 24.22 -24.29
CA ALA A 91 -4.10 24.00 -23.59
C ALA A 91 -3.04 23.32 -24.48
N ILE A 92 -3.43 22.33 -25.29
CA ILE A 92 -2.54 21.65 -26.23
C ILE A 92 -2.03 22.62 -27.30
N LYS A 93 -2.93 23.42 -27.91
CA LYS A 93 -2.55 24.42 -28.93
C LYS A 93 -1.60 25.47 -28.40
N ASP A 94 -1.76 25.89 -27.15
CA ASP A 94 -0.92 26.90 -26.51
C ASP A 94 0.49 26.36 -26.19
N LYS A 95 0.58 25.17 -25.60
CA LYS A 95 1.86 24.59 -25.18
C LYS A 95 2.64 23.87 -26.29
N PHE A 96 1.94 23.21 -27.21
CA PHE A 96 2.55 22.32 -28.20
C PHE A 96 2.11 22.69 -29.64
N PRO A 97 2.24 23.96 -30.07
CA PRO A 97 1.76 24.40 -31.37
C PRO A 97 2.52 23.75 -32.54
N GLN A 98 3.80 23.42 -32.36
CA GLN A 98 4.62 22.82 -33.41
C GLN A 98 4.21 21.37 -33.69
N GLN A 99 3.99 20.59 -32.64
CA GLN A 99 3.56 19.19 -32.73
C GLN A 99 2.17 19.08 -33.37
N VAL A 100 1.26 19.99 -33.03
CA VAL A 100 -0.06 20.09 -33.67
C VAL A 100 0.08 20.37 -35.18
N LYS A 101 0.94 21.32 -35.57
CA LYS A 101 1.21 21.61 -36.98
C LYS A 101 1.83 20.42 -37.72
N ASN A 102 2.83 19.77 -37.11
CA ASN A 102 3.50 18.60 -37.69
C ASN A 102 2.46 17.51 -38.00
N LYS A 103 1.60 17.18 -37.04
CA LYS A 103 0.54 16.20 -37.22
C LYS A 103 -0.49 16.61 -38.29
N LEU A 104 -0.92 17.88 -38.33
CA LEU A 104 -1.85 18.36 -39.35
C LEU A 104 -1.23 18.33 -40.76
N ASN A 105 0.09 18.41 -40.87
CA ASN A 105 0.84 18.28 -42.12
C ASN A 105 1.15 16.82 -42.48
N GLY A 106 0.69 15.83 -41.69
CA GLY A 106 0.97 14.42 -41.92
C GLY A 106 2.39 13.99 -41.57
N ILE A 107 3.11 14.78 -40.77
CA ILE A 107 4.41 14.42 -40.23
C ILE A 107 4.15 13.76 -38.88
N ASP A 108 4.12 12.44 -38.87
CA ASP A 108 4.12 11.65 -37.63
C ASP A 108 5.58 11.52 -37.16
N GLU A 109 6.02 12.46 -36.31
CA GLU A 109 7.27 12.29 -35.57
C GLU A 109 7.06 11.17 -34.53
N ASP A 110 7.64 10.01 -34.77
CA ASP A 110 7.74 8.92 -33.79
C ASP A 110 8.57 9.43 -32.59
N PHE A 111 7.88 9.97 -31.58
CA PHE A 111 8.42 10.15 -30.24
C PHE A 111 8.48 8.79 -29.53
N GLU A 112 9.27 7.86 -30.06
CA GLU A 112 9.74 6.74 -29.27
C GLU A 112 10.93 7.25 -28.44
N GLU A 113 10.63 7.88 -27.30
CA GLU A 113 11.54 7.79 -26.16
C GLU A 113 11.62 6.29 -25.86
N GLU A 114 12.59 5.59 -26.47
CA GLU A 114 12.93 4.24 -26.05
C GLU A 114 13.21 4.36 -24.55
N PRO A 115 12.40 3.72 -23.68
CA PRO A 115 12.67 3.77 -22.27
C PRO A 115 14.08 3.23 -22.08
N GLU A 116 14.95 3.97 -21.40
CA GLU A 116 16.26 3.45 -21.03
C GLU A 116 16.04 2.22 -20.14
N ILE A 117 16.11 1.02 -20.73
CA ILE A 117 15.99 -0.23 -19.98
C ILE A 117 17.32 -0.42 -19.24
N ILE A 118 17.40 0.13 -18.03
CA ILE A 118 18.54 -0.04 -17.15
C ILE A 118 18.42 -1.42 -16.47
N VAL A 119 19.18 -2.38 -16.98
CA VAL A 119 19.32 -3.71 -16.35
C VAL A 119 20.49 -3.69 -15.37
N SER A 120 20.32 -4.34 -14.22
CA SER A 120 21.43 -4.55 -13.28
C SER A 120 22.54 -5.36 -13.94
N TYR A 121 23.80 -5.04 -13.62
CA TYR A 121 24.92 -5.84 -14.10
C TYR A 121 24.87 -7.25 -13.48
N PRO A 122 25.34 -8.28 -14.20
CA PRO A 122 25.38 -9.64 -13.68
C PRO A 122 26.02 -9.72 -12.28
N GLY A 123 25.23 -10.16 -11.30
CA GLY A 123 25.69 -10.35 -9.92
C GLY A 123 25.49 -9.17 -8.96
N GLU A 124 25.05 -7.99 -9.41
CA GLU A 124 24.73 -6.87 -8.51
C GLU A 124 23.61 -7.23 -7.53
N ILE A 125 22.51 -7.76 -8.05
CA ILE A 125 21.37 -8.23 -7.25
C ILE A 125 21.82 -9.26 -6.20
N ARG A 126 22.78 -10.13 -6.55
CA ARG A 126 23.32 -11.13 -5.61
C ARG A 126 24.14 -10.48 -4.50
N LYS A 127 24.94 -9.46 -4.81
CA LYS A 127 25.71 -8.70 -3.81
C LYS A 127 24.79 -7.96 -2.86
N GLU A 128 23.78 -7.27 -3.39
CA GLU A 128 22.76 -6.58 -2.59
C GLU A 128 22.04 -7.54 -1.64
N TYR A 129 21.58 -8.69 -2.16
CA TYR A 129 20.97 -9.74 -1.35
C TYR A 129 21.89 -10.24 -0.23
N GLN A 130 23.17 -10.49 -0.53
CA GLN A 130 24.13 -10.95 0.48
C GLN A 130 24.35 -9.91 1.58
N ILE A 131 24.45 -8.63 1.22
CA ILE A 131 24.58 -7.53 2.19
C ILE A 131 23.33 -7.46 3.07
N GLN A 132 22.15 -7.52 2.45
CA GLN A 132 20.89 -7.45 3.19
C GLN A 132 20.73 -8.62 4.16
N LYS A 133 21.03 -9.83 3.70
CA LYS A 133 21.04 -11.02 4.54
C LYS A 133 22.02 -10.90 5.71
N GLN A 134 23.23 -10.39 5.49
CA GLN A 134 24.20 -10.18 6.57
C GLN A 134 23.72 -9.17 7.61
N LYS A 135 23.07 -8.08 7.18
CA LYS A 135 22.47 -7.09 8.08
C LYS A 135 21.36 -7.71 8.92
N GLU A 136 20.47 -8.46 8.29
CA GLU A 136 19.37 -9.16 8.98
C GLU A 136 19.90 -10.19 9.98
N ASP A 137 20.91 -10.97 9.61
CA ASP A 137 21.55 -11.94 10.50
C ASP A 137 22.23 -11.23 11.71
N GLU A 138 22.85 -10.06 11.49
CA GLU A 138 23.45 -9.28 12.57
C GLU A 138 22.41 -8.67 13.51
N GLU A 139 21.33 -8.11 12.97
CA GLU A 139 20.22 -7.58 13.74
C GLU A 139 19.55 -8.67 14.59
N PHE A 140 19.32 -9.84 13.99
CA PHE A 140 18.79 -11.00 14.68
C PHE A 140 19.69 -11.45 15.83
N ARG A 141 21.01 -11.51 15.61
CA ARG A 141 21.97 -11.85 16.69
C ARG A 141 21.90 -10.87 17.85
N LYS A 142 21.91 -9.57 17.57
CA LYS A 142 21.82 -8.52 18.61
C LYS A 142 20.53 -8.63 19.41
N LYS A 143 19.42 -8.96 18.74
CA LYS A 143 18.13 -9.19 19.40
C LYS A 143 18.17 -10.41 20.31
N CYS A 144 18.62 -11.56 19.81
CA CYS A 144 18.78 -12.77 20.62
C CYS A 144 19.69 -12.52 21.84
N GLU A 145 20.80 -11.81 21.69
CA GLU A 145 21.69 -11.46 22.81
C GLU A 145 21.03 -10.50 23.82
N ALA A 146 20.17 -9.59 23.36
CA ALA A 146 19.39 -8.73 24.25
C ALA A 146 18.32 -9.52 25.01
N ASP A 147 17.60 -10.41 24.32
CA ASP A 147 16.57 -11.26 24.90
C ASP A 147 17.17 -12.24 25.94
N ILE A 148 18.34 -12.84 25.63
CA ILE A 148 19.09 -13.69 26.58
C ILE A 148 19.48 -12.89 27.82
N ARG A 149 20.06 -11.69 27.66
CA ARG A 149 20.45 -10.85 28.79
C ARG A 149 19.25 -10.46 29.66
N ALA A 150 18.14 -10.07 29.04
CA ALA A 150 16.91 -9.74 29.76
C ALA A 150 16.34 -10.96 30.51
N SER A 151 16.38 -12.13 29.87
CA SER A 151 15.95 -13.40 30.47
C SER A 151 16.82 -13.77 31.68
N GLU A 152 18.15 -13.70 31.54
CA GLU A 152 19.08 -13.97 32.64
C GLU A 152 18.89 -13.02 33.83
N GLU A 153 18.68 -11.72 33.56
CA GLU A 153 18.40 -10.74 34.62
C GLU A 153 17.08 -11.06 35.33
N LEU A 154 16.04 -11.43 34.59
CA LEU A 154 14.75 -11.81 35.15
C LEU A 154 14.86 -13.08 36.00
N ILE A 155 15.54 -14.11 35.50
CA ILE A 155 15.79 -15.36 36.22
C ILE A 155 16.50 -15.07 37.55
N ARG A 156 17.48 -14.15 37.55
CA ARG A 156 18.17 -13.75 38.78
C ARG A 156 17.22 -13.11 39.79
N LYS A 157 16.37 -12.18 39.36
CA LYS A 157 15.37 -11.53 40.23
C LYS A 157 14.39 -12.54 40.82
N ILE A 158 13.87 -13.45 40.00
CA ILE A 158 12.96 -14.50 40.46
C ILE A 158 13.63 -15.38 41.52
N LYS A 159 14.89 -15.79 41.30
CA LYS A 159 15.62 -16.59 42.31
C LYS A 159 15.80 -15.84 43.63
N GLU A 160 16.12 -14.55 43.58
CA GLU A 160 16.26 -13.72 44.78
C GLU A 160 14.92 -13.60 45.53
N GLU A 161 13.81 -13.44 44.81
CA GLU A 161 12.45 -13.42 45.39
C GLU A 161 12.07 -14.79 46.00
N GLU A 162 12.31 -15.89 45.29
CA GLU A 162 12.06 -17.26 45.76
C GLU A 162 12.87 -17.58 47.03
N ASP A 163 14.15 -17.20 47.06
CA ASP A 163 15.02 -17.40 48.23
C ASP A 163 14.55 -16.56 49.43
N PHE A 164 14.07 -15.33 49.18
CA PHE A 164 13.49 -14.49 50.22
C PHE A 164 12.19 -15.08 50.79
N GLU A 165 11.27 -15.50 49.92
CA GLU A 165 10.01 -16.14 50.34
C GLU A 165 10.28 -17.40 51.16
N LYS A 166 11.25 -18.21 50.73
CA LYS A 166 11.69 -19.41 51.44
C LYS A 166 12.24 -19.08 52.83
N ALA A 167 13.06 -18.03 52.96
CA ALA A 167 13.60 -17.59 54.25
C ALA A 167 12.48 -17.11 55.20
N VAL A 168 11.51 -16.34 54.69
CA VAL A 168 10.35 -15.89 55.47
C VAL A 168 9.50 -17.08 55.92
N LEU A 169 9.24 -18.05 55.05
CA LEU A 169 8.51 -19.27 55.39
C LEU A 169 9.25 -20.07 56.47
N GLU A 170 10.57 -20.21 56.34
CA GLU A 170 11.40 -20.91 57.34
C GLU A 170 11.33 -20.22 58.72
N GLU A 171 11.37 -18.89 58.75
CA GLU A 171 11.22 -18.11 59.98
C GLU A 171 9.83 -18.30 60.61
N LYS A 172 8.76 -18.26 59.81
CA LYS A 172 7.39 -18.53 60.27
C LYS A 172 7.26 -19.93 60.86
N LEU A 173 7.81 -20.96 60.19
CA LEU A 173 7.80 -22.33 60.69
C LEU A 173 8.50 -22.45 62.06
N LYS A 174 9.62 -21.73 62.27
CA LYS A 174 10.30 -21.68 63.58
C LYS A 174 9.44 -21.05 64.66
N LEU A 175 8.68 -20.00 64.34
CA LEU A 175 7.74 -19.37 65.27
C LEU A 175 6.56 -20.28 65.59
N ASP A 176 5.96 -20.90 64.57
CA ASP A 176 4.84 -21.84 64.72
C ASP A 176 5.25 -23.05 65.57
N GLU A 177 6.46 -23.58 65.38
CA GLU A 177 7.02 -24.66 66.21
C GLU A 177 7.13 -24.22 67.69
N GLN A 178 7.57 -22.99 67.96
CA GLN A 178 7.65 -22.46 69.33
C GLN A 178 6.25 -22.31 69.95
N VAL A 179 5.28 -21.81 69.20
CA VAL A 179 3.89 -21.68 69.65
C VAL A 179 3.29 -23.05 69.93
N ALA A 180 3.46 -24.03 69.04
CA ALA A 180 3.00 -25.40 69.23
C ALA A 180 3.60 -26.04 70.49
N LYS A 181 4.91 -25.85 70.74
CA LYS A 181 5.57 -26.30 71.99
C LYS A 181 4.95 -25.66 73.24
N LYS A 182 4.56 -24.38 73.19
CA LYS A 182 3.89 -23.69 74.31
C LYS A 182 2.48 -24.23 74.54
N ILE A 183 1.70 -24.41 73.47
CA ILE A 183 0.33 -24.98 73.54
C ILE A 183 0.37 -26.40 74.11
N GLY A 184 1.28 -27.26 73.64
CA GLY A 184 1.42 -28.63 74.15
C GLY A 184 1.75 -28.69 75.64
N ARG A 185 2.51 -27.72 76.18
CA ARG A 185 2.75 -27.60 77.62
C ARG A 185 1.53 -27.11 78.40
N GLY A 186 0.64 -26.33 77.78
CA GLY A 186 -0.58 -25.79 78.39
C GLY A 186 -1.79 -26.73 78.37
N ILE A 187 -1.78 -27.78 77.54
CA ILE A 187 -2.86 -28.79 77.47
C ILE A 187 -2.73 -29.87 78.57
N CYS A 188 -1.63 -29.91 79.32
CA CYS A 188 -1.51 -30.75 80.53
C CYS A 188 -2.22 -30.12 81.74
N VAL A 189 -3.53 -29.92 81.68
CA VAL A 189 -4.38 -29.75 82.87
C VAL A 189 -5.73 -30.43 82.62
N ASP A 190 -5.74 -31.76 82.57
CA ASP A 190 -6.97 -32.51 82.85
C ASP A 190 -7.31 -32.28 84.33
N GLN A 191 -8.29 -31.41 84.60
CA GLN A 191 -8.90 -31.32 85.92
C GLN A 191 -9.60 -32.66 86.20
N PRO A 192 -9.35 -33.31 87.36
CA PRO A 192 -10.10 -34.50 87.73
C PRO A 192 -11.57 -34.12 87.97
N ILE A 193 -12.47 -34.75 87.21
CA ILE A 193 -13.91 -34.71 87.44
C ILE A 193 -14.16 -35.43 88.77
N ASN A 194 -14.48 -34.65 89.82
CA ASN A 194 -14.92 -35.19 91.12
C ASN A 194 -16.29 -35.85 90.95
N PHE A 195 -16.37 -37.14 91.26
CA PHE A 195 -17.59 -37.89 91.56
C PHE A 195 -17.70 -38.11 93.07
#